data_AF-A0A9X2FBV2-F1
#
_entry.id   AF-A0A9X2FBV2-F1
#
_cell.length_a   1.000
_cell.length_b   1.000
_cell.length_c   1.000
_cell.angle_alpha   90.00
_cell.angle_beta   90.00
_cell.angle_gamma   90.00
#
_symmetry.space_group_name_H-M   'P 1'
#
loop_
_entity.id
_entity.type
_entity.pdbx_description
1 polymer ?
#
loop_
_entity_poly.entity_id
_entity_poly.type
_entity_poly.pdbx_seq_one_letter_code
_entity_poly.pdbx_strand_id
1 'polypeptide(L)'
;MFRFFAHRPQGLVRVASLQVRLIFGIVSIGCCSVAPAVVIERDWRAPGDGLLTYDDVNQREWLDLTETQLHKFPGISLEDRYLAVLSELVAGGQFAGFIAASSPTEVRLLGESAGIDTSTLANPMNQAPAINLIDLLGASAAVDYPKSMGMLNGIDGRSGDRGKMTVLKNGQNAGMQFGLGIDSLAGVWLYRQVPEPSTILLLGTAVPVMAFLGRRSCKNLASSPISQTRNGLWE
;
A
#
# COMPACT_ATOMS: atom_id res chain seq x y z
N MET A 1 -52.36 -65.44 -24.10
CA MET A 1 -51.11 -65.21 -23.35
C MET A 1 -50.68 -63.77 -23.60
N PHE A 2 -51.15 -62.81 -22.80
CA PHE A 2 -50.89 -61.38 -22.99
C PHE A 2 -49.66 -60.96 -22.18
N ARG A 3 -48.64 -60.42 -22.86
CA ARG A 3 -47.46 -59.82 -22.21
C ARG A 3 -47.69 -58.32 -22.03
N PHE A 4 -47.83 -57.89 -20.79
CA PHE A 4 -47.79 -56.49 -20.37
C PHE A 4 -46.35 -55.97 -20.44
N PHE A 5 -46.07 -55.00 -21.32
CA PHE A 5 -44.82 -54.24 -21.28
C PHE A 5 -45.01 -53.00 -20.41
N ALA A 6 -44.43 -53.02 -19.21
CA ALA A 6 -44.38 -51.87 -18.32
C ALA A 6 -43.26 -50.91 -18.78
N HIS A 7 -43.66 -49.71 -19.18
CA HIS A 7 -42.76 -48.62 -19.57
C HIS A 7 -42.25 -47.93 -18.29
N ARG A 8 -40.94 -48.02 -17.99
CA ARG A 8 -40.32 -47.28 -16.87
C ARG A 8 -39.83 -45.92 -17.37
N PRO A 9 -40.23 -44.80 -16.75
CA PRO A 9 -39.76 -43.47 -17.13
C PRO A 9 -38.33 -43.22 -16.59
N GLN A 10 -37.37 -42.96 -17.49
CA GLN A 10 -35.96 -42.70 -17.16
C GLN A 10 -35.61 -41.20 -17.00
N GLY A 11 -36.58 -40.34 -16.70
CA GLY A 11 -36.41 -38.89 -16.90
C GLY A 11 -35.88 -38.06 -15.73
N LEU A 12 -35.84 -38.56 -14.49
CA LEU A 12 -35.92 -37.67 -13.32
C LEU A 12 -34.74 -37.72 -12.32
N VAL A 13 -33.62 -38.34 -12.67
CA VAL A 13 -32.49 -38.53 -11.71
C VAL A 13 -31.29 -37.61 -11.98
N ARG A 14 -31.24 -36.90 -13.13
CA ARG A 14 -30.03 -36.13 -13.51
C ARG A 14 -29.92 -34.72 -12.92
N VAL A 15 -31.02 -34.11 -12.45
CA VAL A 15 -31.01 -32.71 -11.98
C VAL A 15 -30.50 -32.57 -10.53
N ALA A 16 -30.61 -33.61 -9.71
CA ALA A 16 -30.20 -33.57 -8.30
C ALA A 16 -28.66 -33.62 -8.10
N SER A 17 -27.88 -34.01 -9.10
CA SER A 17 -26.41 -34.16 -8.94
C SER A 17 -25.60 -32.88 -9.20
N LEU A 18 -26.19 -31.89 -9.89
CA LEU A 18 -25.51 -30.64 -10.23
C LEU A 18 -25.53 -29.63 -9.08
N GLN A 19 -26.61 -29.62 -8.29
CA GLN A 19 -26.76 -28.67 -7.18
C GLN A 19 -25.86 -29.01 -5.98
N VAL A 20 -25.59 -30.29 -5.72
CA VAL A 20 -24.72 -30.71 -4.61
C VAL A 20 -23.24 -30.34 -4.86
N ARG A 21 -22.80 -30.33 -6.13
CA ARG A 21 -21.43 -29.93 -6.50
C ARG A 21 -21.20 -28.41 -6.39
N LEU A 22 -22.27 -27.62 -6.55
CA LEU A 22 -22.20 -26.16 -6.46
C LEU A 22 -22.14 -25.67 -5.00
N ILE A 23 -22.80 -26.40 -4.08
CA ILE A 23 -22.78 -26.08 -2.64
C ILE A 23 -21.41 -26.40 -2.02
N PHE A 24 -20.75 -27.51 -2.42
CA PHE A 24 -19.40 -27.83 -1.93
C PHE A 24 -18.31 -26.87 -2.42
N GLY A 25 -18.49 -26.24 -3.59
CA GLY A 25 -17.57 -25.21 -4.09
C GLY A 25 -17.62 -23.91 -3.28
N ILE A 26 -18.79 -23.52 -2.77
CA ILE A 26 -18.99 -22.26 -2.04
C ILE A 26 -18.46 -22.35 -0.59
N VAL A 27 -18.52 -23.53 0.04
CA VAL A 27 -18.08 -23.70 1.44
C VAL A 27 -16.55 -23.69 1.60
N SER A 28 -15.79 -23.92 0.53
CA SER A 28 -14.32 -23.95 0.57
C SER A 28 -13.67 -22.55 0.62
N ILE A 29 -14.45 -21.47 0.54
CA ILE A 29 -13.97 -20.07 0.58
C ILE A 29 -14.01 -19.50 2.02
N GLY A 30 -14.58 -20.24 2.99
CA GLY A 30 -14.86 -19.74 4.33
C GLY A 30 -13.73 -19.83 5.37
N CYS A 31 -12.56 -20.38 5.04
CA CYS A 31 -11.45 -20.53 5.99
C CYS A 31 -10.17 -19.82 5.53
N CYS A 32 -10.30 -18.67 4.88
CA CYS A 32 -9.17 -17.74 4.76
C CYS A 32 -8.87 -17.19 6.15
N SER A 33 -7.95 -17.90 6.81
CA SER A 33 -7.30 -17.56 8.06
C SER A 33 -7.04 -16.06 8.15
N VAL A 34 -7.32 -15.47 9.31
CA VAL A 34 -6.80 -14.16 9.71
C VAL A 34 -5.30 -14.20 9.48
N ALA A 35 -4.86 -13.60 8.36
CA ALA A 35 -3.45 -13.52 8.04
C ALA A 35 -2.80 -12.78 9.21
N PRO A 36 -1.77 -13.37 9.85
CA PRO A 36 -1.01 -12.62 10.83
C PRO A 36 -0.51 -11.33 10.17
N ALA A 37 -0.43 -10.26 10.95
CA ALA A 37 0.36 -9.08 10.66
C ALA A 37 1.66 -9.46 9.89
N VAL A 38 1.71 -9.12 8.60
CA VAL A 38 2.78 -9.54 7.68
C VAL A 38 3.45 -8.29 7.13
N VAL A 39 4.52 -7.89 7.81
CA VAL A 39 5.54 -7.01 7.24
C VAL A 39 6.62 -7.87 6.61
N ILE A 40 6.99 -7.60 5.36
CA ILE A 40 7.98 -8.41 4.61
C ILE A 40 9.00 -7.48 3.96
N GLU A 41 10.27 -7.91 3.94
CA GLU A 41 11.33 -7.24 3.19
C GLU A 41 11.11 -7.33 1.66
N ARG A 42 11.42 -6.25 0.94
CA ARG A 42 11.41 -6.18 -0.52
C ARG A 42 12.55 -5.31 -1.04
N ASP A 43 12.90 -5.56 -2.30
CA ASP A 43 13.92 -4.79 -3.00
C ASP A 43 13.36 -3.49 -3.59
N TRP A 44 14.15 -2.42 -3.59
CA TRP A 44 13.78 -1.14 -4.21
C TRP A 44 14.49 -0.87 -5.54
N ARG A 45 15.82 -0.77 -5.52
CA ARG A 45 16.64 -0.26 -6.64
C ARG A 45 17.38 -1.38 -7.33
N ALA A 46 17.92 -2.30 -6.53
CA ALA A 46 18.68 -3.44 -7.01
C ALA A 46 18.13 -4.72 -6.37
N PRO A 47 18.13 -5.85 -7.10
CA PRO A 47 17.81 -7.13 -6.51
C PRO A 47 18.70 -7.45 -5.31
N GLY A 48 18.10 -7.82 -4.18
CA GLY A 48 18.76 -8.12 -2.90
C GLY A 48 19.18 -6.92 -2.07
N ASP A 49 18.70 -5.70 -2.35
CA ASP A 49 19.02 -4.53 -1.54
C ASP A 49 18.20 -4.44 -0.24
N GLY A 50 17.03 -5.10 -0.17
CA GLY A 50 16.20 -5.16 1.03
C GLY A 50 15.72 -3.80 1.55
N LEU A 51 15.72 -2.76 0.72
CA LEU A 51 15.48 -1.38 1.17
C LEU A 51 14.02 -1.02 1.42
N LEU A 52 13.07 -1.95 1.21
CA LEU A 52 11.65 -1.73 1.47
C LEU A 52 11.12 -2.71 2.50
N THR A 53 10.30 -2.21 3.41
CA THR A 53 9.40 -3.02 4.23
C THR A 53 7.98 -2.90 3.67
N TYR A 54 7.45 -4.00 3.14
CA TYR A 54 6.08 -4.07 2.64
C TYR A 54 5.11 -4.43 3.77
N ASP A 55 4.18 -3.52 4.01
CA ASP A 55 3.05 -3.64 4.93
C ASP A 55 1.82 -4.11 4.13
N ASP A 56 1.54 -5.41 4.19
CA ASP A 56 0.45 -6.02 3.43
C ASP A 56 -0.94 -5.62 3.95
N VAL A 57 -1.07 -5.24 5.22
CA VAL A 57 -2.36 -4.85 5.79
C VAL A 57 -2.81 -3.49 5.26
N ASN A 58 -1.88 -2.53 5.16
CA ASN A 58 -2.19 -1.19 4.65
C ASN A 58 -1.82 -0.99 3.17
N GLN A 59 -1.29 -2.03 2.50
CA GLN A 59 -0.80 -1.99 1.11
C GLN A 59 0.23 -0.88 0.88
N ARG A 60 1.24 -0.79 1.77
CA ARG A 60 2.28 0.25 1.74
C ARG A 60 3.67 -0.35 1.65
N GLU A 61 4.56 0.36 0.97
CA GLU A 61 6.00 0.08 1.03
C GLU A 61 6.69 1.20 1.79
N TRP A 62 7.35 0.85 2.87
CA TRP A 62 8.10 1.76 3.74
C TRP A 62 9.57 1.70 3.36
N LEU A 63 10.20 2.86 3.19
CA LEU A 63 11.62 2.95 2.88
C LEU A 63 12.46 2.71 4.14
N ASP A 64 13.55 1.98 3.98
CA ASP A 64 14.58 1.79 4.99
C ASP A 64 15.04 3.15 5.56
N LEU A 65 15.06 3.25 6.88
CA LEU A 65 15.31 4.50 7.60
C LEU A 65 16.77 4.94 7.53
N THR A 66 17.68 4.06 7.11
CA THR A 66 19.07 4.42 6.81
C THR A 66 19.14 5.35 5.61
N GLU A 67 18.24 5.23 4.63
CA GLU A 67 18.26 6.06 3.41
C GLU A 67 17.85 7.51 3.68
N THR A 68 17.09 7.76 4.74
CA THR A 68 16.51 9.08 5.05
C THR A 68 17.14 9.75 6.27
N GLN A 69 18.31 9.29 6.70
CA GLN A 69 19.01 9.84 7.85
C GLN A 69 19.37 11.31 7.60
N LEU A 70 18.91 12.22 8.47
CA LEU A 70 19.02 13.66 8.24
C LEU A 70 20.45 14.15 8.06
N HIS A 71 21.44 13.52 8.69
CA HIS A 71 22.84 13.90 8.55
C HIS A 71 23.43 13.63 7.15
N LYS A 72 22.76 12.84 6.30
CA LYS A 72 23.14 12.61 4.90
C LYS A 72 22.74 13.77 3.99
N PHE A 73 21.88 14.68 4.46
CA PHE A 73 21.31 15.77 3.67
C PHE A 73 21.97 17.11 4.01
N PRO A 74 22.06 18.04 3.04
CA PRO A 74 22.63 19.35 3.27
C PRO A 74 21.73 20.19 4.20
N GLY A 75 22.34 21.07 4.99
CA GLY A 75 21.63 21.97 5.89
C GLY A 75 22.38 22.21 7.19
N ILE A 76 22.26 23.44 7.71
CA ILE A 76 22.88 23.84 8.98
C ILE A 76 21.99 23.41 10.14
N SER A 77 20.68 23.63 10.00
CA SER A 77 19.69 23.21 10.99
C SER A 77 19.08 21.83 10.67
N LEU A 78 18.44 21.20 11.65
CA LEU A 78 17.65 19.98 11.44
C LEU A 78 16.46 20.23 10.48
N GLU A 79 15.88 21.43 10.53
CA GLU A 79 14.79 21.83 9.65
C GLU A 79 15.25 21.92 8.19
N ASP A 80 16.41 22.54 7.91
CA ASP A 80 16.98 22.61 6.56
C ASP A 80 17.21 21.21 5.98
N ARG A 81 17.75 20.30 6.79
CA ARG A 81 18.02 18.90 6.38
C ARG A 81 16.74 18.14 6.11
N TYR A 82 15.70 18.36 6.92
CA TYR A 82 14.39 17.77 6.68
C TYR A 82 13.77 18.28 5.38
N LEU A 83 13.82 19.60 5.15
CA LEU A 83 13.35 20.21 3.90
C LEU A 83 14.13 19.67 2.68
N ALA A 84 15.43 19.41 2.84
CA ALA A 84 16.22 18.75 1.80
C ALA A 84 15.72 17.33 1.49
N VAL A 85 15.38 16.51 2.50
CA VAL A 85 14.73 15.19 2.27
C VAL A 85 13.40 15.35 1.53
N LEU A 86 12.57 16.32 1.91
CA LEU A 86 11.29 16.54 1.24
C LEU A 86 11.47 16.97 -0.22
N SER A 87 12.54 17.72 -0.52
CA SER A 87 12.83 18.12 -1.90
C SER A 87 13.14 16.93 -2.81
N GLU A 88 13.60 15.81 -2.27
CA GLU A 88 13.86 14.57 -3.01
C GLU A 88 12.59 13.75 -3.32
N LEU A 89 11.42 14.10 -2.77
CA LEU A 89 10.14 13.42 -3.04
C LEU A 89 9.53 13.82 -4.39
N VAL A 90 9.97 14.94 -4.97
CA VAL A 90 9.44 15.45 -6.24
C VAL A 90 9.84 14.56 -7.41
N ALA A 91 9.15 14.72 -8.56
CA ALA A 91 9.49 13.98 -9.76
C ALA A 91 10.95 14.22 -10.18
N GLY A 92 11.71 13.13 -10.35
CA GLY A 92 13.16 13.17 -10.65
C GLY A 92 14.07 13.21 -9.43
N GLY A 93 13.54 13.40 -8.22
CA GLY A 93 14.29 13.29 -6.98
C GLY A 93 14.58 11.84 -6.59
N GLN A 94 15.49 11.65 -5.63
CA GLN A 94 15.95 10.35 -5.15
C GLN A 94 14.81 9.46 -4.61
N PHE A 95 13.78 10.08 -4.01
CA PHE A 95 12.66 9.42 -3.37
C PHE A 95 11.35 9.65 -4.15
N ALA A 96 11.44 9.90 -5.46
CA ALA A 96 10.27 10.11 -6.31
C ALA A 96 9.25 8.97 -6.15
N GLY A 97 8.00 9.34 -5.88
CA GLY A 97 6.88 8.40 -5.66
C GLY A 97 6.65 7.98 -4.20
N PHE A 98 7.54 8.38 -3.28
CA PHE A 98 7.29 8.27 -1.84
C PHE A 98 6.56 9.49 -1.30
N ILE A 99 5.98 9.32 -0.12
CA ILE A 99 5.24 10.28 0.66
C ILE A 99 5.85 10.27 2.07
N ALA A 100 6.10 11.45 2.63
CA ALA A 100 6.50 11.54 4.02
C ALA A 100 5.32 11.17 4.93
N ALA A 101 5.52 10.21 5.83
CA ALA A 101 4.55 9.97 6.88
C ALA A 101 4.46 11.24 7.73
N SER A 102 3.30 11.88 7.70
CA SER A 102 3.04 13.19 8.31
C SER A 102 2.07 13.09 9.48
N SER A 103 1.25 12.03 9.53
CA SER A 103 0.33 11.74 10.63
C SER A 103 0.81 10.57 11.50
N PRO A 104 0.89 10.70 12.84
CA PRO A 104 1.30 9.61 13.73
C PRO A 104 0.49 8.31 13.53
N THR A 105 -0.74 8.45 13.02
CA THR A 105 -1.60 7.33 12.61
C THR A 105 -0.94 6.41 11.59
N GLU A 106 -0.16 6.93 10.65
CA GLU A 106 0.46 6.13 9.58
C GLU A 106 1.52 5.18 10.14
N VAL A 107 2.38 5.69 11.04
CA VAL A 107 3.39 4.89 11.74
C VAL A 107 2.74 3.94 12.74
N ARG A 108 1.64 4.35 13.38
CA ARG A 108 0.85 3.47 14.26
C ARG A 108 0.28 2.28 13.49
N LEU A 109 -0.29 2.53 12.31
CA LEU A 109 -0.84 1.48 11.44
C LEU A 109 0.24 0.49 11.00
N LEU A 110 1.45 0.97 10.67
CA LEU A 110 2.60 0.07 10.41
C LEU A 110 2.94 -0.80 11.64
N GLY A 111 2.93 -0.22 12.84
CA GLY A 111 3.14 -0.98 14.07
C GLY A 111 2.09 -2.08 14.27
N GLU A 112 0.82 -1.74 14.09
CA GLU A 112 -0.30 -2.68 14.14
C GLU A 112 -0.14 -3.79 13.10
N SER A 113 0.27 -3.44 11.87
CA SER A 113 0.61 -4.39 10.80
C SER A 113 1.79 -5.30 11.09
N ALA A 114 2.67 -4.91 12.02
CA ALA A 114 3.78 -5.74 12.49
C ALA A 114 3.37 -6.60 13.71
N GLY A 115 2.12 -6.51 14.17
CA GLY A 115 1.60 -7.25 15.31
C GLY A 115 1.87 -6.58 16.65
N ILE A 116 2.20 -5.29 16.65
CA ILE A 116 2.38 -4.49 17.87
C ILE A 116 1.01 -3.99 18.33
N ASP A 117 0.63 -4.30 19.55
CA ASP A 117 -0.53 -3.68 20.20
C ASP A 117 -0.19 -2.24 20.62
N THR A 118 -0.60 -1.29 19.78
CA THR A 118 -0.33 0.14 19.98
C THR A 118 -1.13 0.75 21.14
N SER A 119 -2.09 0.02 21.71
CA SER A 119 -2.83 0.43 22.91
C SER A 119 -2.09 0.10 24.20
N THR A 120 -1.17 -0.88 24.17
CA THR A 120 -0.40 -1.34 25.34
C THR A 120 1.11 -1.29 25.08
N LEU A 121 1.64 -0.12 24.72
CA LEU A 121 3.05 0.05 24.29
C LEU A 121 4.12 -0.44 25.26
N ALA A 122 3.82 -0.56 26.56
CA ALA A 122 4.72 -1.10 27.58
C ALA A 122 4.58 -2.63 27.80
N ASN A 123 3.71 -3.30 27.04
CA ASN A 123 3.48 -4.73 27.15
C ASN A 123 4.69 -5.52 26.61
N PRO A 124 5.28 -6.43 27.39
CA PRO A 124 6.39 -7.28 26.93
C PRO A 124 6.08 -8.07 25.65
N MET A 125 4.80 -8.36 25.38
CA MET A 125 4.36 -9.04 24.15
C MET A 125 4.68 -8.25 22.88
N ASN A 126 4.82 -6.91 22.97
CA ASN A 126 5.18 -6.05 21.84
C ASN A 126 6.68 -6.09 21.52
N GLN A 127 7.52 -6.67 22.38
CA GLN A 127 8.97 -6.60 22.22
C GLN A 127 9.45 -7.32 20.96
N ALA A 128 9.04 -8.57 20.76
CA ALA A 128 9.44 -9.36 19.60
C ALA A 128 8.99 -8.73 18.26
N PRO A 129 7.70 -8.37 18.06
CA PRO A 129 7.27 -7.72 16.82
C PRO A 129 7.92 -6.35 16.62
N ALA A 130 8.17 -5.57 17.69
CA ALA A 130 8.91 -4.32 17.59
C ALA A 130 10.33 -4.56 17.07
N ILE A 131 11.10 -5.49 17.67
CA ILE A 131 12.47 -5.80 17.23
C ILE A 131 12.48 -6.21 15.76
N ASN A 132 11.57 -7.10 15.35
CA ASN A 132 11.49 -7.52 13.95
C ASN A 132 11.22 -6.34 13.00
N LEU A 133 10.29 -5.44 13.36
CA LEU A 133 10.00 -4.25 12.57
C LEU A 133 11.21 -3.29 12.50
N ILE A 134 11.93 -3.13 13.60
CA ILE A 134 13.15 -2.29 13.67
C ILE A 134 14.24 -2.83 12.77
N ASP A 135 14.45 -4.15 12.79
CA ASP A 135 15.46 -4.81 11.99
C ASP A 135 15.12 -4.70 10.49
N LEU A 136 13.84 -4.85 10.12
CA LEU A 136 13.35 -4.69 8.75
C LEU A 136 13.49 -3.24 8.23
N LEU A 137 13.29 -2.24 9.08
CA LEU A 137 13.39 -0.83 8.69
C LEU A 137 14.83 -0.30 8.66
N GLY A 138 15.83 -1.18 8.80
CA GLY A 138 17.25 -0.79 8.85
C GLY A 138 17.60 0.08 10.07
N ALA A 139 16.71 0.16 11.05
CA ALA A 139 16.95 0.91 12.28
C ALA A 139 17.87 0.17 13.26
N SER A 140 18.39 -1.00 12.88
CA SER A 140 19.15 -1.89 13.74
C SER A 140 20.39 -1.21 14.35
N ALA A 141 20.36 -1.13 15.69
CA ALA A 141 21.43 -1.30 16.69
C ALA A 141 22.83 -0.66 16.54
N ALA A 142 23.17 0.06 15.47
CA ALA A 142 24.54 0.52 15.23
C ALA A 142 24.96 1.75 16.05
N VAL A 143 24.10 2.31 16.92
CA VAL A 143 24.47 3.43 17.79
C VAL A 143 23.66 3.35 19.08
N ASP A 144 24.33 3.43 20.23
CA ASP A 144 23.83 3.41 21.62
C ASP A 144 22.81 4.52 21.99
N TYR A 145 22.16 5.15 21.02
CA TYR A 145 21.19 6.21 21.25
C TYR A 145 19.81 5.82 20.72
N PRO A 146 18.72 6.19 21.44
CA PRO A 146 17.38 6.08 20.91
C PRO A 146 17.24 6.91 19.64
N LYS A 147 17.37 6.28 18.47
CA LYS A 147 17.12 6.93 17.18
C LYS A 147 15.64 7.23 17.10
N SER A 148 15.37 8.51 17.23
CA SER A 148 14.04 9.05 17.27
C SER A 148 13.73 9.45 15.85
N MET A 149 12.97 8.61 15.17
CA MET A 149 12.56 8.87 13.80
C MET A 149 11.24 9.60 13.90
N GLY A 150 11.13 10.78 13.31
CA GLY A 150 9.97 11.61 13.58
C GLY A 150 9.45 12.35 12.37
N MET A 151 8.34 13.01 12.65
CA MET A 151 7.42 13.51 11.67
C MET A 151 7.26 15.00 11.91
N LEU A 152 7.57 15.82 10.90
CA LEU A 152 7.19 17.23 10.94
C LEU A 152 5.79 17.32 10.37
N ASN A 153 4.79 17.20 11.26
CA ASN A 153 3.43 17.60 10.91
C ASN A 153 3.42 19.13 10.76
N GLY A 154 3.28 19.59 9.52
CA GLY A 154 3.62 20.94 9.08
C GLY A 154 2.43 21.80 8.67
N ILE A 155 1.20 21.53 9.13
CA ILE A 155 0.05 22.31 8.66
C ILE A 155 -0.33 23.46 9.62
N ASP A 156 0.03 23.40 10.91
CA ASP A 156 -0.56 24.33 11.88
C ASP A 156 0.44 25.17 12.69
N GLY A 157 1.76 24.94 12.57
CA GLY A 157 2.77 25.63 13.40
C GLY A 157 2.64 25.39 14.92
N ARG A 158 1.62 24.63 15.35
CA ARG A 158 1.44 24.20 16.74
C ARG A 158 2.39 23.03 17.00
N SER A 159 3.41 23.33 17.80
CA SER A 159 4.49 22.47 18.27
C SER A 159 4.06 21.13 18.95
N GLY A 160 2.79 20.74 18.91
CA GLY A 160 2.18 19.76 19.80
C GLY A 160 1.96 18.35 19.26
N ASP A 161 2.07 18.08 17.95
CA ASP A 161 1.70 16.77 17.37
C ASP A 161 2.80 16.18 16.46
N ARG A 162 4.06 16.29 16.87
CA ARG A 162 5.20 15.72 16.13
C ARG A 162 5.51 14.33 16.64
N GLY A 163 4.88 13.30 16.08
CA GLY A 163 5.11 11.91 16.46
C GLY A 163 6.56 11.49 16.23
N LYS A 164 7.28 11.25 17.32
CA LYS A 164 8.57 10.56 17.33
C LYS A 164 8.30 9.10 17.64
N MET A 165 8.84 8.16 16.88
CA MET A 165 8.91 6.76 17.28
C MET A 165 10.25 6.54 17.99
N THR A 166 10.20 6.29 19.29
CA THR A 166 11.39 5.88 20.05
C THR A 166 11.41 4.38 20.17
N VAL A 167 12.43 3.78 19.59
CA VAL A 167 12.80 2.40 19.83
C VAL A 167 13.79 2.40 20.97
N LEU A 168 13.34 2.02 22.16
CA LEU A 168 14.24 1.77 23.27
C LEU A 168 14.76 0.35 23.11
N LYS A 169 16.08 0.13 23.12
CA LYS A 169 16.67 -1.21 23.28
C LYS A 169 17.49 -1.18 24.55
N ASN A 170 16.84 -1.15 25.71
CA ASN A 170 17.55 -1.13 26.99
C ASN A 170 17.56 -2.53 27.60
N GLY A 171 18.33 -3.43 27.00
CA GLY A 171 18.59 -4.81 27.47
C GLY A 171 17.40 -5.78 27.44
N GLN A 172 16.18 -5.32 27.75
CA GLN A 172 14.99 -6.17 27.92
C GLN A 172 13.66 -5.55 27.47
N ASN A 173 13.59 -4.27 27.11
CA ASN A 173 12.35 -3.66 26.64
C ASN A 173 12.59 -3.03 25.27
N ALA A 174 11.80 -3.48 24.28
CA ALA A 174 11.58 -2.79 23.02
C ALA A 174 10.12 -2.33 22.98
N GLY A 175 9.92 -1.03 22.78
CA GLY A 175 8.60 -0.43 22.73
C GLY A 175 8.60 0.70 21.71
N MET A 176 7.41 1.04 21.23
CA MET A 176 7.17 2.16 20.34
C MET A 176 6.60 3.28 21.20
N GLN A 177 7.34 4.38 21.41
CA GLN A 177 6.78 5.55 22.09
C GLN A 177 6.57 6.65 21.08
N PHE A 178 5.35 7.20 21.03
CA PHE A 178 5.00 8.42 20.30
C PHE A 178 5.26 9.63 21.19
N GLY A 179 6.40 10.29 20.99
CA GLY A 179 6.79 11.50 21.74
C GLY A 179 6.66 12.76 20.89
N LEU A 180 6.75 13.93 21.52
CA LEU A 180 6.81 15.23 20.86
C LEU A 180 8.25 15.78 20.89
N GLY A 181 8.68 16.44 19.81
CA GLY A 181 9.94 17.20 19.76
C GLY A 181 10.84 16.84 18.57
N ILE A 182 11.58 17.84 18.07
CA ILE A 182 12.49 17.69 16.91
C ILE A 182 13.96 17.51 17.28
N ASP A 183 14.32 17.77 18.53
CA ASP A 183 15.70 17.87 19.00
C ASP A 183 16.49 16.55 18.92
N SER A 184 15.84 15.47 18.49
CA SER A 184 16.44 14.13 18.34
C SER A 184 16.11 13.45 17.01
N LEU A 185 15.58 14.16 16.00
CA LEU A 185 15.24 13.55 14.72
C LEU A 185 16.48 12.96 14.04
N ALA A 186 16.47 11.63 13.87
CA ALA A 186 17.53 10.92 13.18
C ALA A 186 17.29 10.80 11.65
N GLY A 187 16.03 10.84 11.21
CA GLY A 187 15.62 10.67 9.81
C GLY A 187 14.13 10.88 9.59
N VAL A 188 13.66 10.61 8.37
CA VAL A 188 12.26 10.83 7.93
C VAL A 188 11.60 9.51 7.54
N TRP A 189 10.39 9.28 8.03
CA TRP A 189 9.57 8.14 7.61
C TRP A 189 9.01 8.40 6.22
N LEU A 190 9.38 7.57 5.25
CA LEU A 190 8.85 7.63 3.89
C LEU A 190 8.13 6.33 3.56
N TYR A 191 6.95 6.44 2.94
CA TYR A 191 6.22 5.29 2.42
C TYR A 191 5.63 5.61 1.05
N ARG A 192 5.26 4.59 0.28
CA ARG A 192 4.44 4.74 -0.93
C ARG A 192 3.28 3.76 -0.91
N GLN A 193 2.21 4.13 -1.59
CA GLN A 193 1.05 3.25 -1.76
C GLN A 193 1.34 2.22 -2.85
N VAL A 194 1.07 0.96 -2.56
CA VAL A 194 1.09 -0.11 -3.55
C VAL A 194 -0.33 -0.27 -4.09
N PRO A 195 -0.55 -0.12 -5.40
CA PRO A 195 -1.87 -0.39 -5.98
C PRO A 195 -2.26 -1.84 -5.69
N GLU A 196 -3.47 -2.04 -5.17
CA GLU A 196 -3.96 -3.40 -4.95
C GLU A 196 -3.86 -4.22 -6.26
N PRO A 197 -3.45 -5.50 -6.20
CA PRO A 197 -3.32 -6.35 -7.38
C PRO A 197 -4.61 -6.40 -8.23
N SER A 198 -5.76 -6.29 -7.57
CA SER A 198 -7.09 -6.20 -8.18
C SER A 198 -7.22 -5.01 -9.14
N THR A 199 -6.64 -3.86 -8.77
CA THR A 199 -6.66 -2.63 -9.56
C THR A 199 -5.85 -2.79 -10.84
N ILE A 200 -4.71 -3.47 -10.76
CA ILE A 200 -3.85 -3.76 -11.93
C ILE A 200 -4.59 -4.68 -12.91
N LEU A 201 -5.25 -5.71 -12.41
CA LEU A 201 -6.04 -6.63 -13.25
C LEU A 201 -7.25 -5.92 -13.90
N LEU A 202 -7.91 -5.02 -13.18
CA LEU A 202 -9.04 -4.25 -13.71
C LEU A 202 -8.58 -3.28 -14.82
N LEU A 203 -7.48 -2.57 -14.61
CA LEU A 203 -6.90 -1.67 -15.62
C LEU A 203 -6.39 -2.43 -16.84
N GLY A 204 -5.75 -3.58 -16.64
CA GLY A 204 -5.25 -4.43 -17.72
C GLY A 204 -6.36 -5.01 -18.61
N THR A 205 -7.56 -5.24 -18.07
CA THR A 205 -8.70 -5.78 -18.81
C THR A 205 -9.62 -4.70 -19.40
N ALA A 206 -9.74 -3.52 -18.76
CA ALA A 206 -10.62 -2.45 -19.24
C ALA A 206 -10.13 -1.78 -20.53
N VAL A 207 -8.82 -1.57 -20.69
CA VAL A 207 -8.24 -0.91 -21.88
C VAL A 207 -8.52 -1.68 -23.19
N PRO A 208 -8.30 -3.00 -23.28
CA PRO A 208 -8.61 -3.74 -24.51
C PRO A 208 -10.12 -3.79 -24.81
N VAL A 209 -10.98 -3.83 -23.79
CA VAL A 209 -12.44 -3.80 -23.99
C VAL A 209 -12.91 -2.46 -24.56
N MET A 210 -12.38 -1.34 -24.05
CA MET A 210 -12.71 -0.01 -24.57
C MET A 210 -12.18 0.22 -25.99
N ALA A 211 -10.97 -0.28 -26.31
CA ALA A 211 -10.43 -0.26 -27.66
C ALA A 211 -11.28 -1.08 -28.65
N PHE A 212 -11.89 -2.18 -28.19
CA PHE A 212 -12.77 -3.02 -29.00
C PHE A 212 -14.16 -2.38 -29.22
N LEU A 213 -14.71 -1.71 -28.21
CA LEU A 213 -15.99 -1.01 -28.32
C LEU A 213 -15.89 0.27 -29.16
N GLY A 214 -14.78 1.02 -29.08
CA GLY A 214 -14.55 2.22 -29.88
C GLY A 214 -14.52 1.97 -31.39
N ARG A 215 -14.11 0.77 -31.85
CA ARG A 215 -14.09 0.41 -33.27
C ARG A 215 -15.48 0.21 -33.89
N ARG A 216 -16.54 0.06 -33.08
CA ARG A 216 -17.90 -0.16 -33.60
C ARG A 216 -18.69 1.12 -33.87
N SER A 217 -18.22 2.28 -33.41
CA SER A 217 -19.03 3.52 -33.46
C SER A 217 -18.77 4.42 -34.67
N CYS A 218 -17.71 4.23 -35.45
CA CYS A 218 -17.36 5.12 -36.57
C CYS A 218 -17.93 4.74 -37.95
N LYS A 219 -18.94 3.85 -38.04
CA LYS A 219 -19.49 3.42 -39.35
C LYS A 219 -20.75 4.17 -39.84
N ASN A 220 -21.25 5.18 -39.11
CA ASN A 220 -22.53 5.84 -39.45
C ASN A 220 -22.47 7.35 -39.73
N LEU A 221 -21.30 7.94 -40.00
CA LEU A 221 -21.20 9.32 -40.50
C LEU A 221 -20.90 9.32 -42.00
N ALA A 222 -21.82 8.75 -42.78
CA ALA A 222 -21.87 8.98 -44.21
C ALA A 222 -22.55 10.34 -44.48
N SER A 223 -21.75 11.28 -44.97
CA SER A 223 -22.11 12.36 -45.90
C SER A 223 -23.42 13.12 -45.65
N SER A 224 -23.33 14.26 -44.95
CA SER A 224 -24.27 15.36 -45.19
C SER A 224 -23.76 16.19 -46.38
N PRO A 225 -24.53 16.39 -47.45
CA PRO A 225 -24.09 17.17 -48.61
C PRO A 225 -24.00 18.65 -48.26
N ILE A 226 -22.81 19.22 -48.46
CA ILE A 226 -22.55 20.66 -48.40
C ILE A 226 -23.36 21.33 -49.51
N SER A 227 -24.39 22.09 -49.13
CA SER A 227 -25.07 23.02 -50.04
C SER A 227 -24.14 24.20 -50.33
N GLN A 228 -23.60 24.23 -51.55
CA GLN A 228 -22.95 25.41 -52.12
C GLN A 228 -23.99 26.53 -52.30
N THR A 229 -23.98 27.52 -51.41
CA THR A 229 -24.70 28.78 -51.64
C THR A 229 -23.85 29.67 -52.55
N ARG A 230 -24.21 29.63 -53.83
CA ARG A 230 -23.69 30.48 -54.90
C ARG A 230 -24.31 31.87 -54.78
N ASN A 231 -23.57 32.83 -54.23
CA ASN A 231 -23.79 34.27 -54.45
C ASN A 231 -22.72 34.70 -55.46
N GLY A 232 -23.02 35.15 -56.68
CA GLY A 232 -24.02 36.15 -57.01
C GLY A 232 -23.27 37.44 -57.34
N LEU A 233 -22.60 37.42 -58.51
CA LEU A 233 -22.13 38.59 -59.26
C LEU A 233 -23.33 39.52 -59.45
N TRP A 234 -23.23 40.83 -59.18
CA TRP A 234 -23.79 41.96 -59.96
C TRP A 234 -23.32 43.29 -59.33
N GLU A 235 -22.64 44.08 -60.16
CA GLU A 235 -22.42 45.55 -60.14
C GLU A 235 -21.51 46.18 -59.07
#